data_AF-A0A564G6K8-F1
#
_entry.id   AF-A0A564G6K8-F1
#
_cell.length_a   1.000
_cell.length_b   1.000
_cell.length_c   1.000
_cell.angle_alpha   90.00
_cell.angle_beta   90.00
_cell.angle_gamma   90.00
#
_symmetry.space_group_name_H-M   'P 1'
#
loop_
_entity.id
_entity.type
_entity.pdbx_description
1 polymer ?
#
loop_
_entity_poly.entity_id
_entity_poly.type
_entity_poly.pdbx_seq_one_letter_code
_entity_poly.pdbx_strand_id
1 'polypeptide(L)'
;MNAITPKPARQELISLVKECQEQHEGDAGAAAEALYEAIRARPDLYQALADEMVWDHCSQLIHSRIGSARQSAWAKAVQAPSGVAQQGEGVRVLAGAMAGLMDNFPLPSGLLIGNATRDDLLSAADMWLKRAGTMQARAEFVRRVAERVTGEKRVRDVLKESDLIAIKASVEAADA
;
A
#
# COMPACT_ATOMS: atom_id res chain seq x y z
N MET A 1 1.49 24.90 10.12
CA MET A 1 0.31 24.06 9.86
C MET A 1 -0.24 24.49 8.51
N ASN A 2 0.13 23.79 7.43
CA ASN A 2 -0.38 24.11 6.09
C ASN A 2 -1.79 23.54 5.97
N ALA A 3 -2.76 24.42 5.83
CA ALA A 3 -4.14 24.06 5.54
C ALA A 3 -4.16 23.30 4.21
N ILE A 4 -4.54 22.03 4.25
CA ILE A 4 -4.86 21.25 3.05
C ILE A 4 -6.21 21.78 2.57
N THR A 5 -6.16 22.81 1.72
CA THR A 5 -7.33 23.31 1.02
C THR A 5 -7.96 22.19 0.19
N PRO A 6 -9.29 22.02 0.22
CA PRO A 6 -9.96 20.95 -0.53
C PRO A 6 -9.95 21.23 -2.04
N LYS A 7 -9.06 20.52 -2.76
CA LYS A 7 -9.00 20.19 -4.21
C LYS A 7 -10.08 20.80 -5.16
N PRO A 8 -10.05 22.10 -5.48
CA PRO A 8 -10.89 22.66 -6.56
C PRO A 8 -10.54 22.06 -7.94
N ALA A 9 -9.25 21.76 -8.17
CA ALA A 9 -8.75 21.17 -9.42
C ALA A 9 -9.32 19.79 -9.76
N ARG A 10 -9.74 18.99 -8.76
CA ARG A 10 -10.24 17.63 -9.02
C ARG A 10 -11.60 17.65 -9.71
N GLN A 11 -12.46 18.57 -9.29
CA GLN A 11 -13.82 18.67 -9.83
C GLN A 11 -13.78 19.24 -11.25
N GLU A 12 -12.91 20.22 -11.48
CA GLU A 12 -12.62 20.75 -12.82
C GLU A 12 -12.03 19.70 -13.77
N LEU A 13 -11.09 18.85 -13.29
CA LEU A 13 -10.56 17.74 -14.08
C LEU A 13 -11.65 16.72 -14.45
N ILE A 14 -12.56 16.40 -13.54
CA ILE A 14 -13.67 15.48 -13.81
C ILE A 14 -14.61 16.05 -14.87
N SER A 15 -14.96 17.34 -14.77
CA SER A 15 -15.79 18.02 -15.78
C SER A 15 -15.11 18.03 -17.14
N LEU A 16 -13.81 18.35 -17.18
CA LEU A 16 -13.03 18.38 -18.41
C LEU A 16 -12.95 17.00 -19.08
N VAL A 17 -12.74 15.94 -18.32
CA VAL A 17 -12.73 14.57 -18.85
C VAL A 17 -14.05 14.23 -19.53
N LYS A 18 -15.18 14.63 -18.93
CA LYS A 18 -16.50 14.42 -19.53
C LYS A 18 -16.70 15.23 -20.81
N GLU A 19 -16.31 16.50 -20.80
CA GLU A 19 -16.38 17.36 -21.98
C GLU A 19 -15.56 16.79 -23.15
N CYS A 20 -14.33 16.33 -22.90
CA CYS A 20 -13.50 15.69 -23.93
C CYS A 20 -14.09 14.36 -24.42
N GLN A 21 -14.72 13.57 -23.55
CA GLN A 21 -15.39 12.32 -23.95
C GLN A 21 -16.64 12.57 -24.80
N GLU A 22 -17.43 13.59 -24.44
CA GLU A 22 -18.64 13.99 -25.17
C GLU A 22 -18.30 14.60 -26.54
N GLN A 23 -17.23 15.40 -26.63
CA GLN A 23 -16.77 16.02 -27.88
C GLN A 23 -16.29 15.00 -28.93
N HIS A 24 -15.83 13.83 -28.49
CA HIS A 24 -15.26 12.80 -29.37
C HIS A 24 -16.12 11.53 -29.42
N GLU A 25 -17.40 11.61 -29.06
CA GLU A 25 -18.40 10.52 -29.18
C GLU A 25 -17.92 9.16 -28.61
N GLY A 26 -17.08 9.19 -27.58
CA GLY A 26 -16.53 7.97 -26.96
C GLY A 26 -15.27 7.39 -27.62
N ASP A 27 -14.68 8.05 -28.63
CA ASP A 27 -13.32 7.74 -29.08
C ASP A 27 -12.32 8.11 -27.98
N ALA A 28 -11.89 7.08 -27.24
CA ALA A 28 -10.98 7.23 -26.11
C ALA A 28 -9.59 7.77 -26.51
N GLY A 29 -9.13 7.52 -27.74
CA GLY A 29 -7.84 8.00 -28.22
C GLY A 29 -7.88 9.51 -28.47
N ALA A 30 -8.85 9.95 -29.27
CA ALA A 30 -9.05 11.37 -29.56
C ALA A 30 -9.41 12.17 -28.31
N ALA A 31 -10.26 11.62 -27.42
CA ALA A 31 -10.60 12.25 -26.15
C ALA A 31 -9.38 12.41 -25.22
N ALA A 32 -8.45 11.43 -25.20
CA ALA A 32 -7.25 11.50 -24.39
C ALA A 32 -6.25 12.55 -24.92
N GLU A 33 -6.10 12.67 -26.24
CA GLU A 33 -5.27 13.73 -26.85
C GLU A 33 -5.86 15.12 -26.59
N ALA A 34 -7.17 15.30 -26.78
CA ALA A 34 -7.86 16.55 -26.49
C ALA A 34 -7.75 16.94 -25.00
N LEU A 35 -7.88 15.96 -24.10
CA LEU A 35 -7.70 16.14 -22.67
C LEU A 35 -6.26 16.57 -22.34
N TYR A 36 -5.26 15.94 -22.94
CA TYR A 36 -3.86 16.28 -22.74
C TYR A 36 -3.57 17.72 -23.15
N GLU A 37 -4.01 18.15 -24.35
CA GLU A 37 -3.82 19.52 -24.82
C GLU A 37 -4.58 20.53 -23.94
N ALA A 38 -5.79 20.19 -23.48
CA ALA A 38 -6.58 21.04 -22.60
C ALA A 38 -6.00 21.19 -21.18
N ILE A 39 -5.29 20.18 -20.67
CA ILE A 39 -4.54 20.25 -19.41
C ILE A 39 -3.23 21.02 -19.62
N ARG A 40 -2.52 20.78 -20.71
CA ARG A 40 -1.28 21.47 -21.06
C ARG A 40 -1.46 22.99 -21.21
N ALA A 41 -2.62 23.42 -21.73
CA ALA A 41 -2.97 24.83 -21.84
C ALA A 41 -3.33 25.51 -20.50
N ARG A 42 -3.46 24.76 -19.40
CA ARG A 42 -3.81 25.24 -18.06
C ARG A 42 -2.71 24.92 -17.04
N PRO A 43 -1.77 25.86 -16.81
CA PRO A 43 -0.60 25.64 -15.95
C PRO A 43 -0.95 25.22 -14.51
N ASP A 44 -2.05 25.73 -13.99
CA ASP A 44 -2.60 25.43 -12.65
C ASP A 44 -3.05 23.97 -12.52
N LEU A 45 -3.79 23.45 -13.51
CA LEU A 45 -4.21 22.05 -13.53
C LEU A 45 -3.04 21.11 -13.81
N TYR A 46 -2.14 21.50 -14.71
CA TYR A 46 -0.92 20.76 -14.98
C TYR A 46 -0.05 20.63 -13.74
N GLN A 47 0.15 21.72 -13.00
CA GLN A 47 0.93 21.73 -11.76
C GLN A 47 0.25 20.88 -10.68
N ALA A 48 -1.06 20.98 -10.51
CA ALA A 48 -1.80 20.16 -9.55
C ALA A 48 -1.69 18.65 -9.84
N LEU A 49 -1.73 18.25 -11.12
CA LEU A 49 -1.51 16.86 -11.55
C LEU A 49 -0.06 16.43 -11.35
N ALA A 50 0.89 17.26 -11.76
CA ALA A 50 2.31 16.98 -11.64
C ALA A 50 2.73 16.82 -10.17
N ASP A 51 2.23 17.67 -9.27
CA ASP A 51 2.52 17.59 -7.83
C ASP A 51 2.04 16.26 -7.23
N GLU A 52 0.87 15.77 -7.61
CA GLU A 52 0.38 14.45 -7.17
C GLU A 52 1.20 13.30 -7.76
N MET A 53 1.55 13.36 -9.04
CA MET A 53 2.37 12.34 -9.68
C MET A 53 3.79 12.29 -9.09
N VAL A 54 4.37 13.45 -8.82
CA VAL A 54 5.68 13.57 -8.16
C VAL A 54 5.60 13.00 -6.75
N TRP A 55 4.57 13.35 -5.97
CA TRP A 55 4.36 12.80 -4.63
C TRP A 55 4.21 11.27 -4.64
N ASP A 56 3.38 10.72 -5.53
CA ASP A 56 3.17 9.28 -5.63
C ASP A 56 4.46 8.56 -6.06
N HIS A 57 5.16 9.10 -7.06
CA HIS A 57 6.43 8.55 -7.52
C HIS A 57 7.52 8.60 -6.43
N CYS A 58 7.67 9.73 -5.74
CA CYS A 58 8.59 9.85 -4.61
C CYS A 58 8.22 8.86 -3.49
N SER A 59 6.93 8.72 -3.19
CA SER A 59 6.44 7.75 -2.20
C SER A 59 6.76 6.31 -2.61
N GLN A 60 6.56 5.94 -3.87
CA GLN A 60 6.91 4.61 -4.39
C GLN A 60 8.42 4.34 -4.31
N LEU A 61 9.27 5.32 -4.67
CA LEU A 61 10.72 5.22 -4.57
C LEU A 61 11.18 5.03 -3.12
N ILE A 62 10.61 5.78 -2.18
CA ILE A 62 10.90 5.65 -0.75
C ILE A 62 10.50 4.25 -0.26
N HIS A 63 9.29 3.79 -0.57
CA HIS A 63 8.84 2.44 -0.17
C HIS A 63 9.72 1.34 -0.77
N SER A 64 10.08 1.45 -2.05
CA SER A 64 10.98 0.53 -2.72
C SER A 64 12.36 0.50 -2.04
N ARG A 65 12.91 1.67 -1.70
CA ARG A 65 14.20 1.77 -1.02
C ARG A 65 14.16 1.19 0.40
N ILE A 66 13.12 1.47 1.17
CA ILE A 66 12.91 0.90 2.51
C ILE A 66 12.75 -0.62 2.43
N GLY A 67 11.96 -1.13 1.47
CA GLY A 67 11.77 -2.56 1.24
C GLY A 67 13.08 -3.27 0.91
N SER A 68 13.87 -2.70 -0.02
CA SER A 68 15.19 -3.21 -0.40
C SER A 68 16.18 -3.19 0.77
N ALA A 69 16.21 -2.10 1.54
CA ALA A 69 17.07 -2.00 2.73
C ALA A 69 16.69 -3.04 3.80
N ARG A 70 15.40 -3.24 4.04
CA ARG A 70 14.89 -4.26 4.98
C ARG A 70 15.25 -5.67 4.54
N GLN A 71 15.09 -6.00 3.25
CA GLN A 71 15.50 -7.30 2.70
C GLN A 71 17.01 -7.52 2.82
N SER A 72 17.82 -6.49 2.56
CA SER A 72 19.28 -6.56 2.72
C SER A 72 19.69 -6.78 4.18
N ALA A 73 19.05 -6.09 5.12
CA ALA A 73 19.29 -6.27 6.55
C ALA A 73 18.91 -7.68 7.03
N TRP A 74 17.79 -8.22 6.56
CA TRP A 74 17.39 -9.61 6.83
C TRP A 74 18.34 -10.63 6.21
N ALA A 75 18.77 -10.44 4.96
CA ALA A 75 19.74 -11.34 4.32
C ALA A 75 21.09 -11.37 5.07
N LYS A 76 21.54 -10.22 5.60
CA LYS A 76 22.76 -10.14 6.43
C LYS A 76 22.60 -10.80 7.79
N ALA A 77 21.42 -10.71 8.42
CA ALA A 77 21.14 -11.35 9.70
C ALA A 77 21.09 -12.89 9.60
N VAL A 78 20.67 -13.42 8.45
CA VAL A 78 20.58 -14.88 8.20
C VAL A 78 21.95 -15.51 7.87
N GLN A 79 22.94 -14.72 7.43
CA GLN A 79 24.30 -15.19 7.09
C GLN A 79 25.29 -15.24 8.29
N ALA A 80 24.82 -15.09 9.53
CA ALA A 80 25.70 -15.25 10.69
C ALA A 80 26.33 -16.68 10.71
N PRO A 81 27.65 -16.84 10.93
CA PRO A 81 28.32 -18.12 10.72
C PRO A 81 27.85 -19.18 11.73
N SER A 82 27.38 -20.32 11.22
CA SER A 82 27.20 -21.55 11.98
C SER A 82 28.58 -22.18 12.26
N GLY A 83 29.24 -21.74 13.33
CA GLY A 83 30.47 -22.33 13.87
C GLY A 83 30.25 -22.83 15.30
N VAL A 84 30.28 -24.15 15.48
CA VAL A 84 29.93 -24.90 16.71
C VAL A 84 30.99 -24.78 17.82
N ALA A 85 31.36 -23.56 18.23
CA ALA A 85 32.40 -23.35 19.26
C ALA A 85 32.08 -22.33 20.37
N GLN A 86 30.88 -21.74 20.43
CA GLN A 86 30.54 -20.74 21.45
C GLN A 86 29.11 -20.92 21.99
N GLN A 87 28.83 -21.99 22.74
CA GLN A 87 27.50 -22.18 23.34
C GLN A 87 27.15 -21.18 24.46
N GLY A 88 28.13 -20.46 25.04
CA GLY A 88 27.87 -19.37 26.00
C GLY A 88 27.84 -17.97 25.38
N GLU A 89 28.81 -17.66 24.52
CA GLU A 89 28.92 -16.35 23.87
C GLU A 89 27.89 -16.17 22.75
N GLY A 90 27.59 -17.23 21.98
CA GLY A 90 26.58 -17.18 20.93
C GLY A 90 25.17 -16.90 21.45
N VAL A 91 24.81 -17.44 22.62
CA VAL A 91 23.54 -17.13 23.29
C VAL A 91 23.53 -15.71 23.83
N ARG A 92 24.64 -15.19 24.40
CA ARG A 92 24.75 -13.79 24.84
C ARG A 92 24.70 -12.80 23.68
N VAL A 93 25.39 -13.09 22.58
CA VAL A 93 25.40 -12.26 21.36
C VAL A 93 24.03 -12.31 20.69
N LEU A 94 23.38 -13.49 20.62
CA LEU A 94 22.03 -13.62 20.09
C LEU A 94 20.99 -12.92 21.00
N ALA A 95 21.11 -13.05 22.33
CA ALA A 95 20.23 -12.37 23.28
C ALA A 95 20.44 -10.84 23.25
N GLY A 96 21.68 -10.36 23.14
CA GLY A 96 21.99 -8.93 22.98
C GLY A 96 21.52 -8.39 21.63
N ALA A 97 21.66 -9.17 20.56
CA ALA A 97 21.13 -8.84 19.24
C ALA A 97 19.59 -8.82 19.25
N MET A 98 18.93 -9.78 19.89
CA MET A 98 17.47 -9.81 20.06
C MET A 98 16.96 -8.67 20.94
N ALA A 99 17.66 -8.32 22.02
CA ALA A 99 17.34 -7.16 22.86
C ALA A 99 17.44 -5.86 22.06
N GLY A 100 18.54 -5.68 21.30
CA GLY A 100 18.68 -4.56 20.39
C GLY A 100 17.66 -4.56 19.24
N LEU A 101 17.21 -5.73 18.78
CA LEU A 101 16.20 -5.84 17.73
C LEU A 101 14.79 -5.50 18.24
N MET A 102 14.52 -5.80 19.51
CA MET A 102 13.29 -5.39 20.18
C MET A 102 13.30 -3.90 20.44
N ASP A 103 14.34 -3.34 21.09
CA ASP A 103 14.41 -1.88 21.37
C ASP A 103 14.41 -1.02 20.10
N ASN A 104 15.01 -1.51 19.01
CA ASN A 104 15.02 -0.84 17.71
C ASN A 104 13.88 -1.30 16.79
N PHE A 105 12.83 -1.94 17.32
CA PHE A 105 11.68 -2.32 16.50
C PHE A 105 10.92 -1.06 16.05
N PRO A 106 10.76 -0.84 14.74
CA PRO A 106 10.12 0.37 14.25
C PRO A 106 8.59 0.29 14.37
N LEU A 107 7.99 1.30 14.98
CA LEU A 107 6.55 1.52 15.04
C LEU A 107 6.03 2.21 13.76
N PRO A 108 4.73 2.17 13.46
CA PRO A 108 4.15 2.82 12.28
C PRO A 108 4.34 4.35 12.26
N SER A 109 4.51 4.97 13.43
CA SER A 109 4.83 6.39 13.58
C SER A 109 6.27 6.74 13.18
N GLY A 110 7.14 5.75 12.97
CA GLY A 110 8.58 5.92 12.73
C GLY A 110 9.42 5.96 14.00
N LEU A 111 8.80 5.92 15.18
CA LEU A 111 9.50 5.76 16.46
C LEU A 111 10.01 4.33 16.63
N LEU A 112 11.09 4.18 17.39
CA LEU A 112 11.56 2.85 17.85
C LEU A 112 10.83 2.49 19.14
N ILE A 113 10.57 1.21 19.38
CA ILE A 113 9.83 0.76 20.59
C ILE A 113 10.49 1.26 21.87
N GLY A 114 11.83 1.31 21.93
CA GLY A 114 12.58 1.77 23.10
C GLY A 114 12.42 3.26 23.39
N ASN A 115 11.97 4.05 22.40
CA ASN A 115 11.73 5.49 22.52
C ASN A 115 10.23 5.84 22.55
N ALA A 116 9.36 4.84 22.50
CA ALA A 116 7.92 5.03 22.41
C ALA A 116 7.25 5.13 23.78
N THR A 117 6.23 5.98 23.90
CA THR A 117 5.38 6.02 25.10
C THR A 117 4.32 4.90 25.06
N ARG A 118 3.64 4.67 26.19
CA ARG A 118 2.52 3.72 26.26
C ARG A 118 1.45 4.01 25.20
N ASP A 119 1.12 5.28 24.99
CA ASP A 119 0.06 5.67 24.06
C ASP A 119 0.50 5.47 22.60
N ASP A 120 1.80 5.68 22.28
CA ASP A 120 2.37 5.35 20.97
C ASP A 120 2.28 3.86 20.68
N LEU A 121 2.55 3.01 21.68
CA LEU A 121 2.48 1.56 21.55
C LEU A 121 1.05 1.06 21.35
N LEU A 122 0.09 1.58 22.10
CA LEU A 122 -1.33 1.25 21.95
C LEU A 122 -1.85 1.68 20.58
N SER A 123 -1.53 2.89 20.14
CA SER A 123 -1.90 3.39 18.81
C SER A 123 -1.27 2.56 17.68
N ALA A 124 -0.01 2.17 17.83
CA ALA A 124 0.67 1.26 16.90
C ALA A 124 0.01 -0.12 16.84
N ALA A 125 -0.34 -0.69 18.00
CA ALA A 125 -1.02 -1.97 18.10
C ALA A 125 -2.41 -1.91 17.44
N ASP A 126 -3.21 -0.88 17.71
CA ASP A 126 -4.53 -0.67 17.11
C ASP A 126 -4.43 -0.54 15.59
N MET A 127 -3.46 0.21 15.08
CA MET A 127 -3.21 0.32 13.64
C MET A 127 -2.86 -1.03 13.02
N TRP A 128 -1.99 -1.82 13.67
CA TRP A 128 -1.63 -3.13 13.16
C TRP A 128 -2.79 -4.12 13.24
N LEU A 129 -3.57 -4.14 14.31
CA LEU A 129 -4.77 -4.97 14.43
C LEU A 129 -5.80 -4.62 13.36
N LYS A 130 -6.03 -3.32 13.12
CA LYS A 130 -6.92 -2.85 12.04
C LYS A 130 -6.42 -3.27 10.65
N ARG A 131 -5.11 -3.16 10.40
CA ARG A 131 -4.48 -3.64 9.17
C ARG A 131 -4.57 -5.15 9.05
N ALA A 132 -4.35 -5.89 10.12
CA ALA A 132 -4.43 -7.35 10.16
C ALA A 132 -5.84 -7.82 9.82
N GLY A 133 -6.88 -7.25 10.44
CA GLY A 133 -8.27 -7.55 10.08
C GLY A 133 -8.57 -7.25 8.61
N THR A 134 -8.12 -6.10 8.10
CA THR A 134 -8.29 -5.75 6.67
C THR A 134 -7.57 -6.74 5.75
N MET A 135 -6.35 -7.17 6.10
CA MET A 135 -5.58 -8.14 5.32
C MET A 135 -6.20 -9.53 5.39
N GLN A 136 -6.73 -9.92 6.54
CA GLN A 136 -7.42 -11.19 6.74
C GLN A 136 -8.69 -11.26 5.88
N ALA A 137 -9.52 -10.22 5.91
CA ALA A 137 -10.71 -10.10 5.05
C ALA A 137 -10.32 -10.21 3.55
N ARG A 138 -9.24 -9.53 3.14
CA ARG A 138 -8.75 -9.61 1.75
C ARG A 138 -8.25 -11.01 1.39
N ALA A 139 -7.51 -11.66 2.30
CA ALA A 139 -7.02 -13.01 2.09
C ALA A 139 -8.18 -14.00 1.96
N GLU A 140 -9.19 -13.89 2.81
CA GLU A 140 -10.40 -14.72 2.77
C GLU A 140 -11.21 -14.48 1.50
N PHE A 141 -11.36 -13.22 1.07
CA PHE A 141 -11.97 -12.88 -0.21
C PHE A 141 -11.25 -13.57 -1.39
N VAL A 142 -9.93 -13.43 -1.46
CA VAL A 142 -9.13 -14.07 -2.52
C VAL A 142 -9.22 -15.59 -2.46
N ARG A 143 -9.22 -16.18 -1.26
CA ARG A 143 -9.38 -17.62 -1.05
C ARG A 143 -10.71 -18.13 -1.60
N ARG A 144 -11.82 -17.46 -1.28
CA ARG A 144 -13.16 -17.81 -1.78
C ARG A 144 -13.31 -17.58 -3.29
N VAL A 145 -12.64 -16.57 -3.85
CA VAL A 145 -12.55 -16.39 -5.30
C VAL A 145 -11.80 -17.56 -5.93
N ALA A 146 -10.66 -17.97 -5.35
CA ALA A 146 -9.87 -19.09 -5.84
C ALA A 146 -10.64 -20.43 -5.79
N GLU A 147 -11.47 -20.66 -4.76
CA GLU A 147 -12.33 -21.85 -4.68
C GLU A 147 -13.33 -21.96 -5.83
N ARG A 148 -13.72 -20.84 -6.45
CA ARG A 148 -14.67 -20.81 -7.57
C ARG A 148 -14.02 -20.78 -8.95
N VAL A 149 -12.72 -20.51 -9.01
CA VAL A 149 -11.95 -20.47 -10.26
C VAL A 149 -11.16 -21.77 -10.38
N THR A 150 -11.64 -22.68 -11.22
CA THR A 150 -11.02 -24.00 -11.40
C THR A 150 -10.07 -24.04 -12.60
N GLY A 151 -8.91 -24.68 -12.42
CA GLY A 151 -7.92 -24.90 -13.48
C GLY A 151 -7.21 -23.61 -13.93
N GLU A 152 -6.94 -23.50 -15.24
CA GLU A 152 -6.17 -22.39 -15.84
C GLU A 152 -7.02 -21.19 -16.26
N LYS A 153 -8.33 -21.18 -15.95
CA LYS A 153 -9.23 -20.09 -16.34
C LYS A 153 -8.98 -18.84 -15.50
N ARG A 154 -9.12 -17.64 -16.10
CA ARG A 154 -8.98 -16.38 -15.35
C ARG A 154 -10.28 -16.08 -14.60
N VAL A 155 -10.18 -15.34 -13.50
CA VAL A 155 -11.33 -14.89 -12.69
C VAL A 155 -12.42 -14.25 -13.56
N ARG A 156 -12.02 -13.34 -14.47
CA ARG A 156 -12.94 -12.62 -15.36
C ARG A 156 -13.69 -13.52 -16.37
N ASP A 157 -13.16 -14.71 -16.62
CA ASP A 157 -13.74 -15.66 -17.57
C ASP A 157 -14.76 -16.59 -16.89
N VAL A 158 -14.75 -16.65 -15.54
CA VAL A 158 -15.54 -17.58 -14.73
C VAL A 158 -16.56 -16.88 -13.84
N LEU A 159 -16.20 -15.72 -13.29
CA LEU A 159 -17.00 -14.97 -12.33
C LEU A 159 -17.43 -13.62 -12.92
N LYS A 160 -18.71 -13.29 -12.74
CA LYS A 160 -19.25 -11.97 -13.06
C LYS A 160 -19.01 -11.02 -11.89
N GLU A 161 -19.13 -9.73 -12.15
CA GLU A 161 -19.01 -8.70 -11.12
C GLU A 161 -20.01 -8.91 -9.96
N SER A 162 -21.23 -9.36 -10.25
CA SER A 162 -22.22 -9.73 -9.24
C SER A 162 -21.74 -10.83 -8.29
N ASP A 163 -20.97 -11.79 -8.80
CA ASP A 163 -20.44 -12.89 -7.98
C ASP A 163 -19.34 -12.40 -7.04
N LEU A 164 -18.49 -11.49 -7.51
CA LEU A 164 -17.43 -10.86 -6.70
C LEU A 164 -18.04 -10.00 -5.59
N ILE A 165 -19.10 -9.25 -5.89
CA ILE A 165 -19.85 -8.46 -4.88
C ILE A 165 -20.43 -9.39 -3.82
N ALA A 166 -21.04 -10.51 -4.22
CA ALA A 166 -21.62 -11.47 -3.29
C ALA A 166 -20.56 -12.14 -2.39
N ILE A 167 -19.39 -12.48 -2.94
CA ILE A 167 -18.28 -13.03 -2.14
C ILE A 167 -17.78 -12.00 -1.14
N LYS A 168 -17.58 -10.75 -1.57
CA LYS A 168 -17.13 -9.65 -0.71
C LYS A 168 -18.11 -9.42 0.45
N ALA A 169 -19.41 -9.31 0.15
CA ALA A 169 -20.45 -9.13 1.17
C ALA A 169 -20.48 -10.30 2.18
N SER A 170 -20.25 -11.53 1.72
CA SER A 170 -20.20 -12.72 2.58
C SER A 170 -18.97 -12.77 3.48
N VAL A 171 -17.84 -12.19 3.08
CA VAL A 171 -16.65 -12.06 3.93
C VAL A 171 -16.84 -10.95 4.95
N GLU A 172 -17.36 -9.80 4.52
CA GLU A 172 -17.64 -8.66 5.42
C GLU A 172 -18.69 -9.01 6.49
N ALA A 173 -19.68 -9.85 6.15
CA ALA A 173 -20.68 -10.34 7.11
C ALA A 173 -20.14 -11.41 8.09
N ALA A 174 -19.01 -12.05 7.80
CA ALA A 174 -18.39 -13.04 8.68
C ALA A 174 -17.40 -12.42 9.68
N ASP A 175 -16.91 -11.21 9.39
CA ASP A 175 -16.03 -10.42 10.25
C ASP A 175 -16.78 -9.40 11.14
N ALA A 176 -18.11 -9.25 10.96
CA ALA A 176 -18.99 -8.36 11.73
C ALA A 176 -19.59 -9.06 12.96
#